data_AF-B8HZW0-F1
#
_entry.id   AF-B8HZW0-F1
#
_cell.length_a   1.000
_cell.length_b   1.000
_cell.length_c   1.000
_cell.angle_alpha   90.00
_cell.angle_beta   90.00
_cell.angle_gamma   90.00
#
_symmetry.space_group_name_H-M   'P 1'
#
loop_
_entity.id
_entity.type
_entity.pdbx_description
1 polymer ?
#
loop_
_entity_poly.entity_id
_entity_poly.type
_entity_poly.pdbx_seq_one_letter_code
_entity_poly.pdbx_strand_id
1 'polypeptide(L)'
;MKKSRLLLLLSAIALVTCLFSMSFVGAATVYGDLNSDSSVDSIDYSIMKGYLFGSVTISNPAAADVNGDGNIDAIDLALMKQYILHIITKFPADNNTTPGDNTPAAQLTGDIVFSAPSGTFSNQVSVSLNSKIAGAQIRYTVDGSVPTASSPAYTSPLSFTRTTQLRAQSFVNGTPSGKMGTAIYVSSAIDTKHDLPVLILDAYGGGKPAREYKDVAIMLMEPKNNEVSLLQTPTVATRAGFHVRGQSSANFEKTPYRLELWDNQNEDAKYSLLGMPGDGDWALLSPFPDKSLIRNALAYELGTTMGLKAPRYRFVEVYLNLDNQPLSSADYQGVYLLTETLEIDKDRVNIKKLKDDDLTEPNITGGYLMQFNMMATDGPLVKGSGWNDLEIKDPDDLLPQQLTWISNYIQKVHNSIRSTNPSDPTTGYPAYIDVDSFINYIIENELAREGDSYMRSTYIYKDRGAKLAAGPVWDYDLGYNCVTGMMGMQTNYVEGWQFQPMFGMSSTCDWYYKLMQDSAFQSKISARWQELRNGPLSDTQIKALVQKLTTPLANGAKRNFQKWNNLGTATVGGFSTQTTQTWEEQVTILQNFLLQRAAWLDKSGWKPTTNTNPGWPGWGG
;
A
#
# COMPACT_ATOMS: atom_id res chain seq x y z
N MET A 1 12.29 -86.86 43.53
CA MET A 1 11.38 -86.09 44.39
C MET A 1 11.56 -84.60 44.11
N LYS A 2 10.53 -83.98 43.49
CA LYS A 2 10.00 -82.59 43.65
C LYS A 2 10.95 -81.39 43.37
N LYS A 3 10.58 -80.29 42.69
CA LYS A 3 9.48 -79.86 41.78
C LYS A 3 9.74 -78.36 41.47
N SER A 4 9.60 -77.93 40.19
CA SER A 4 9.12 -76.59 39.70
C SER A 4 10.02 -75.35 39.92
N ARG A 5 10.18 -74.31 39.05
CA ARG A 5 9.86 -73.85 37.65
C ARG A 5 10.65 -72.50 37.55
N LEU A 6 11.44 -72.11 36.55
CA LEU A 6 11.30 -71.83 35.09
C LEU A 6 11.45 -70.31 34.78
N LEU A 7 12.25 -70.00 33.74
CA LEU A 7 12.52 -68.72 33.01
C LEU A 7 13.54 -67.74 33.65
N LEU A 8 14.53 -67.14 32.96
CA LEU A 8 14.97 -67.12 31.56
C LEU A 8 16.40 -66.50 31.53
N LEU A 9 17.40 -67.08 30.86
CA LEU A 9 18.73 -66.46 30.65
C LEU A 9 19.31 -66.80 29.26
N LEU A 10 19.99 -65.80 28.70
CA LEU A 10 21.13 -65.83 27.78
C LEU A 10 20.94 -66.17 26.28
N SER A 11 20.94 -65.08 25.52
CA SER A 11 21.64 -64.79 24.27
C SER A 11 22.85 -65.65 23.85
N ALA A 12 22.83 -66.19 22.62
CA ALA A 12 23.83 -65.96 21.54
C ALA A 12 23.71 -66.96 20.35
N ILE A 13 23.52 -66.39 19.13
CA ILE A 13 24.02 -66.78 17.79
C ILE A 13 23.39 -67.98 17.02
N ALA A 14 22.68 -67.65 15.91
CA ALA A 14 22.74 -68.25 14.55
C ALA A 14 21.89 -67.39 13.57
N LEU A 15 22.45 -66.47 12.77
CA LEU A 15 22.97 -66.57 11.37
C LEU A 15 21.91 -66.70 10.24
N VAL A 16 21.90 -65.66 9.37
CA VAL A 16 21.51 -65.59 7.93
C VAL A 16 20.03 -65.52 7.51
N THR A 17 19.53 -64.29 7.28
CA THR A 17 19.12 -63.68 5.98
C THR A 17 18.09 -62.58 6.24
N CYS A 18 18.46 -61.31 6.06
CA CYS A 18 17.54 -60.28 5.56
C CYS A 18 18.39 -59.13 5.02
N LEU A 19 18.40 -59.00 3.70
CA LEU A 19 18.87 -57.83 2.98
C LEU A 19 18.05 -56.62 3.45
N PHE A 20 18.63 -55.77 4.29
CA PHE A 20 18.16 -54.40 4.43
C PHE A 20 18.86 -53.56 3.37
N SER A 21 18.13 -53.22 2.31
CA SER A 21 18.43 -52.08 1.47
C SER A 21 18.38 -50.82 2.33
N MET A 22 19.53 -50.32 2.74
CA MET A 22 19.65 -48.95 3.25
C MET A 22 19.43 -47.99 2.09
N SER A 23 18.23 -47.43 2.02
CA SER A 23 17.98 -46.22 1.24
C SER A 23 18.74 -45.09 1.93
N PHE A 24 19.74 -44.53 1.26
CA PHE A 24 20.31 -43.24 1.64
C PHE A 24 19.21 -42.18 1.49
N VAL A 25 18.78 -41.60 2.61
CA VAL A 25 18.00 -40.36 2.60
C VAL A 25 19.01 -39.24 2.30
N GLY A 26 18.94 -38.67 1.10
CA GLY A 26 19.73 -37.48 0.76
C GLY A 26 19.36 -36.32 1.70
N ALA A 27 20.35 -35.57 2.16
CA ALA A 27 20.13 -34.35 2.92
C ALA A 27 19.21 -33.40 2.13
N ALA A 28 18.27 -32.74 2.81
CA ALA A 28 17.39 -31.76 2.19
C ALA A 28 18.24 -30.62 1.61
N THR A 29 17.97 -30.24 0.35
CA THR A 29 18.60 -29.09 -0.30
C THR A 29 18.28 -27.82 0.49
N VAL A 30 19.31 -27.09 0.90
CA VAL A 30 19.16 -25.73 1.45
C VAL A 30 19.28 -24.76 0.28
N TYR A 31 18.17 -24.11 -0.09
CA TYR A 31 18.18 -23.14 -1.18
C TYR A 31 19.06 -21.94 -0.83
N GLY A 32 19.88 -21.52 -1.79
CA GLY A 32 20.86 -20.45 -1.67
C GLY A 32 22.21 -20.85 -1.08
N ASP A 33 22.35 -22.05 -0.52
CA ASP A 33 23.64 -22.57 -0.02
C ASP A 33 24.40 -23.28 -1.15
N LEU A 34 25.34 -22.56 -1.77
CA LEU A 34 26.08 -23.01 -2.96
C LEU A 34 27.44 -23.61 -2.63
N ASN A 35 27.92 -23.45 -1.40
CA ASN A 35 29.18 -24.01 -0.93
C ASN A 35 29.00 -25.19 0.06
N SER A 36 27.75 -25.52 0.41
CA SER A 36 27.35 -26.58 1.34
C SER A 36 27.82 -26.36 2.79
N ASP A 37 27.88 -25.11 3.24
CA ASP A 37 28.26 -24.75 4.61
C ASP A 37 27.07 -24.52 5.56
N SER A 38 25.84 -24.78 5.08
CA SER A 38 24.57 -24.59 5.79
C SER A 38 24.22 -23.14 6.09
N SER A 39 24.89 -22.18 5.46
CA SER A 39 24.57 -20.75 5.52
C SER A 39 24.34 -20.19 4.12
N VAL A 40 23.66 -19.03 4.05
CA VAL A 40 23.44 -18.31 2.79
C VAL A 40 23.99 -16.91 2.98
N ASP A 41 25.16 -16.66 2.42
CA ASP A 41 25.88 -15.41 2.65
C ASP A 41 26.57 -14.85 1.39
N SER A 42 27.45 -13.89 1.59
CA SER A 42 28.19 -13.22 0.51
C SER A 42 29.05 -14.17 -0.34
N ILE A 43 29.45 -15.33 0.19
CA ILE A 43 30.21 -16.36 -0.50
C ILE A 43 29.31 -17.04 -1.53
N ASP A 44 28.10 -17.47 -1.15
CA ASP A 44 27.14 -18.06 -2.08
C ASP A 44 26.73 -17.09 -3.16
N TYR A 45 26.49 -15.83 -2.79
CA TYR A 45 26.21 -14.76 -3.74
C TYR A 45 27.33 -14.58 -4.78
N SER A 46 28.59 -14.70 -4.34
CA SER A 46 29.75 -14.60 -5.23
C SER A 46 29.87 -15.83 -6.15
N ILE A 47 29.53 -17.02 -5.65
CA ILE A 47 29.47 -18.25 -6.44
C ILE A 47 28.39 -18.16 -7.52
N MET A 48 27.17 -17.73 -7.15
CA MET A 48 26.07 -17.51 -8.08
C MET A 48 26.47 -16.52 -9.18
N LYS A 49 27.06 -15.40 -8.80
CA LYS A 49 27.56 -14.40 -9.75
C LYS A 49 28.64 -14.99 -10.67
N GLY A 50 29.58 -15.75 -10.11
CA GLY A 50 30.63 -16.44 -10.87
C GLY A 50 30.07 -17.44 -11.89
N TYR A 51 29.01 -18.17 -11.52
CA TYR A 51 28.29 -19.10 -12.39
C TYR A 51 27.61 -18.38 -13.56
N LEU A 52 26.90 -17.28 -13.29
CA LEU A 52 26.25 -16.50 -14.35
C LEU A 52 27.24 -15.87 -15.34
N PHE A 53 28.47 -15.60 -14.89
CA PHE A 53 29.57 -15.16 -15.77
C PHE A 53 30.36 -16.30 -16.43
N GLY A 54 29.97 -17.57 -16.21
CA GLY A 54 30.66 -18.73 -16.78
C GLY A 54 32.06 -18.98 -16.20
N SER A 55 32.36 -18.43 -15.03
CA SER A 55 33.67 -18.51 -14.37
C SER A 55 33.75 -19.57 -13.27
N VAL A 56 32.60 -20.09 -12.82
CA VAL A 56 32.47 -21.09 -11.76
C VAL A 56 31.38 -22.10 -12.14
N THR A 57 31.50 -23.36 -11.71
CA THR A 57 30.44 -24.37 -11.82
C THR A 57 29.76 -24.59 -10.47
N ILE A 58 28.44 -24.72 -10.45
CA ILE A 58 27.67 -25.02 -9.23
C ILE A 58 27.51 -26.54 -9.10
N SER A 59 27.91 -27.08 -7.95
CA SER A 59 27.85 -28.51 -7.62
C SER A 59 26.44 -29.01 -7.33
N ASN A 60 25.56 -28.14 -6.79
CA ASN A 60 24.16 -28.42 -6.53
C ASN A 60 23.25 -27.39 -7.24
N PRO A 61 22.90 -27.60 -8.52
CA PRO A 61 22.04 -26.69 -9.27
C PRO A 61 20.67 -26.44 -8.60
N ALA A 62 20.15 -27.43 -7.87
CA ALA A 62 18.88 -27.27 -7.16
C ALA A 62 18.97 -26.26 -6.00
N ALA A 63 20.14 -26.06 -5.38
CA ALA A 63 20.32 -25.02 -4.38
C ALA A 63 20.40 -23.61 -5.01
N ALA A 64 20.73 -23.52 -6.30
CA ALA A 64 20.90 -22.26 -7.02
C ALA A 64 19.60 -21.75 -7.65
N ASP A 65 18.68 -22.64 -8.02
CA ASP A 65 17.32 -22.30 -8.43
C ASP A 65 16.49 -21.91 -7.19
N VAL A 66 16.74 -20.71 -6.67
CA VAL A 66 16.12 -20.23 -5.42
C VAL A 66 14.70 -19.73 -5.65
N ASN A 67 14.30 -19.51 -6.90
CA ASN A 67 12.92 -19.17 -7.23
C ASN A 67 12.05 -20.41 -7.55
N GLY A 68 12.66 -21.55 -7.87
CA GLY A 68 11.99 -22.83 -8.16
C GLY A 68 11.44 -22.92 -9.59
N ASP A 69 11.96 -22.15 -10.54
CA ASP A 69 11.48 -22.09 -11.93
C ASP A 69 12.18 -23.07 -12.89
N GLY A 70 13.19 -23.79 -12.41
CA GLY A 70 13.98 -24.76 -13.17
C GLY A 70 15.16 -24.15 -13.93
N ASN A 71 15.36 -22.83 -13.86
CA ASN A 71 16.51 -22.12 -14.42
C ASN A 71 17.38 -21.54 -13.30
N ILE A 72 18.63 -21.21 -13.64
CA ILE A 72 19.54 -20.50 -12.75
C ILE A 72 19.99 -19.26 -13.50
N ASP A 73 19.43 -18.10 -13.17
CA ASP A 73 19.65 -16.86 -13.89
C ASP A 73 19.77 -15.61 -13.00
N ALA A 74 19.68 -14.43 -13.60
CA ALA A 74 19.82 -13.16 -12.88
C ALA A 74 18.72 -12.92 -11.83
N ILE A 75 17.58 -13.61 -11.93
CA ILE A 75 16.47 -13.56 -10.98
C ILE A 75 16.90 -14.25 -9.67
N ASP A 76 17.53 -15.42 -9.73
CA ASP A 76 18.07 -16.12 -8.57
C ASP A 76 19.11 -15.28 -7.84
N LEU A 77 20.03 -14.68 -8.59
CA LEU A 77 21.01 -13.74 -8.03
C LEU A 77 20.33 -12.55 -7.34
N ALA A 78 19.26 -12.00 -7.91
CA ALA A 78 18.53 -10.89 -7.30
C ALA A 78 17.83 -11.30 -5.99
N LEU A 79 17.28 -12.51 -5.93
CA LEU A 79 16.66 -13.06 -4.72
C LEU A 79 17.71 -13.35 -3.63
N MET A 80 18.86 -13.93 -3.99
CA MET A 80 19.98 -14.11 -3.05
C MET A 80 20.45 -12.77 -2.47
N LYS A 81 20.50 -11.72 -3.29
CA LYS A 81 20.79 -10.36 -2.80
C LYS A 81 19.75 -9.87 -1.80
N GLN A 82 18.47 -10.07 -2.09
CA GLN A 82 17.39 -9.69 -1.17
C GLN A 82 17.45 -10.47 0.14
N TYR A 83 17.80 -11.76 0.08
CA TYR A 83 17.93 -12.61 1.26
C TYR A 83 19.06 -12.12 2.18
N ILE A 84 20.25 -11.86 1.62
CA ILE A 84 21.40 -11.34 2.37
C ILE A 84 21.11 -9.94 2.96
N LEU A 85 20.31 -9.13 2.26
CA LEU A 85 19.86 -7.83 2.74
C LEU A 85 18.68 -7.91 3.73
N HIS A 86 18.24 -9.12 4.09
CA HIS A 86 17.09 -9.37 4.97
C HIS A 86 15.78 -8.73 4.47
N ILE A 87 15.68 -8.50 3.15
CA ILE A 87 14.45 -8.07 2.48
C ILE A 87 13.48 -9.25 2.40
N ILE A 88 13.99 -10.44 2.17
CA ILE A 88 13.28 -11.71 2.30
C ILE A 88 13.98 -12.57 3.36
N THR A 89 13.22 -13.40 4.08
CA THR A 89 13.76 -14.30 5.11
C THR A 89 13.72 -15.77 4.69
N LYS A 90 13.16 -16.05 3.50
CA LYS A 90 13.07 -17.36 2.83
C LYS A 90 13.08 -17.14 1.32
N PHE A 91 13.59 -18.12 0.59
CA PHE A 91 13.51 -18.14 -0.86
C PHE A 91 12.15 -18.64 -1.34
N PRO A 92 11.66 -18.21 -2.52
CA PRO A 92 10.42 -18.75 -3.09
C PRO A 92 10.42 -20.28 -3.21
N ALA A 93 11.56 -20.88 -3.56
CA ALA A 93 11.71 -22.34 -3.67
C ALA A 93 11.58 -23.09 -2.34
N ASP A 94 11.78 -22.43 -1.18
CA ASP A 94 11.63 -23.04 0.16
C ASP A 94 10.20 -23.53 0.43
N ASN A 95 9.21 -23.08 -0.36
CA ASN A 95 7.80 -23.37 -0.15
C ASN A 95 7.26 -24.57 -0.97
N ASN A 96 8.08 -25.28 -1.74
CA ASN A 96 7.60 -26.26 -2.74
C ASN A 96 6.54 -25.68 -3.70
N THR A 97 6.56 -24.36 -3.92
CA THR A 97 5.68 -23.68 -4.86
C THR A 97 6.51 -23.26 -6.06
N THR A 98 6.20 -23.82 -7.22
CA THR A 98 6.69 -23.29 -8.50
C THR A 98 6.31 -21.80 -8.56
N PRO A 99 7.14 -20.88 -9.08
CA PRO A 99 6.84 -19.45 -9.06
C PRO A 99 5.55 -19.06 -9.82
N GLY A 100 4.98 -19.97 -10.62
CA GLY A 100 3.62 -19.83 -11.15
C GLY A 100 2.49 -19.95 -10.10
N ASP A 101 2.69 -20.68 -9.01
CA ASP A 101 1.69 -20.98 -7.97
C ASP A 101 1.47 -19.84 -6.96
N ASN A 102 2.34 -18.84 -6.95
CA ASN A 102 2.25 -17.70 -6.02
C ASN A 102 1.52 -16.48 -6.62
N THR A 103 1.06 -16.55 -7.88
CA THR A 103 0.21 -15.48 -8.44
C THR A 103 -1.19 -15.54 -7.82
N PRO A 104 -1.88 -14.40 -7.62
CA PRO A 104 -3.26 -14.41 -7.11
C PRO A 104 -4.20 -15.27 -7.97
N ALA A 105 -4.00 -15.24 -9.29
CA ALA A 105 -4.76 -16.04 -10.22
C ALA A 105 -4.54 -17.56 -10.02
N ALA A 106 -3.30 -17.99 -9.78
CA ALA A 106 -3.00 -19.40 -9.53
C ALA A 106 -3.56 -19.88 -8.18
N GLN A 107 -3.47 -19.04 -7.15
CA GLN A 107 -4.01 -19.35 -5.82
C GLN A 107 -5.54 -19.52 -5.84
N LEU A 108 -6.24 -18.80 -6.73
CA LEU A 108 -7.68 -18.97 -6.93
C LEU A 108 -8.06 -20.28 -7.63
N THR A 109 -7.15 -21.02 -8.28
CA THR A 109 -7.53 -22.23 -9.04
C THR A 109 -7.87 -23.44 -8.17
N GLY A 110 -7.37 -23.51 -6.93
CA GLY A 110 -7.63 -24.62 -6.01
C GLY A 110 -7.29 -25.99 -6.62
N ASP A 111 -8.23 -26.93 -6.53
CA ASP A 111 -8.10 -28.29 -7.11
C ASP A 111 -8.76 -28.43 -8.48
N ILE A 112 -9.20 -27.32 -9.08
CA ILE A 112 -9.71 -27.28 -10.44
C ILE A 112 -8.61 -26.80 -11.38
N VAL A 113 -8.48 -27.49 -12.52
CA VAL A 113 -7.61 -27.07 -13.62
C VAL A 113 -8.50 -26.43 -14.69
N PHE A 114 -8.24 -25.17 -14.98
CA PHE A 114 -8.88 -24.43 -16.07
C PHE A 114 -7.97 -24.46 -17.30
N SER A 115 -8.51 -24.78 -18.48
CA SER A 115 -7.72 -24.83 -19.71
C SER A 115 -7.27 -23.45 -20.21
N ALA A 116 -7.94 -22.38 -19.77
CA ALA A 116 -7.57 -21.00 -20.04
C ALA A 116 -7.31 -20.29 -18.69
N PRO A 117 -6.23 -19.50 -18.56
CA PRO A 117 -5.99 -18.71 -17.36
C PRO A 117 -7.00 -17.55 -17.27
N SER A 118 -7.19 -17.01 -16.06
CA SER A 118 -7.91 -15.75 -15.86
C SER A 118 -7.29 -14.63 -16.69
N GLY A 119 -8.12 -13.80 -17.29
CA GLY A 119 -7.67 -12.71 -18.14
C GLY A 119 -8.79 -12.08 -18.95
N THR A 120 -8.42 -11.11 -19.76
CA THR A 120 -9.32 -10.49 -20.73
C THR A 120 -9.42 -11.33 -22.00
N PHE A 121 -10.53 -11.22 -22.71
CA PHE A 121 -10.71 -11.87 -24.00
C PHE A 121 -11.52 -11.02 -24.97
N SER A 122 -11.34 -11.25 -26.27
CA SER A 122 -12.15 -10.64 -27.33
C SER A 122 -13.09 -11.67 -27.94
N ASN A 123 -14.33 -11.27 -28.22
CA ASN A 123 -15.41 -12.07 -28.81
C ASN A 123 -15.86 -13.28 -27.96
N GLN A 124 -15.00 -14.28 -27.78
CA GLN A 124 -15.29 -15.49 -27.03
C GLN A 124 -14.03 -16.13 -26.44
N VAL A 125 -14.17 -16.73 -25.25
CA VAL A 125 -13.21 -17.67 -24.67
C VAL A 125 -13.88 -19.02 -24.45
N SER A 126 -13.17 -20.13 -24.71
CA SER A 126 -13.62 -21.49 -24.42
C SER A 126 -12.76 -22.10 -23.32
N VAL A 127 -13.42 -22.68 -22.32
CA VAL A 127 -12.80 -23.14 -21.07
C VAL A 127 -13.23 -24.58 -20.80
N SER A 128 -12.25 -25.47 -20.76
CA SER A 128 -12.42 -26.82 -20.26
C SER A 128 -12.00 -26.89 -18.80
N LEU A 129 -12.72 -27.70 -18.03
CA LEU A 129 -12.44 -27.96 -16.62
C LEU A 129 -11.93 -29.39 -16.43
N ASN A 130 -10.93 -29.54 -15.58
CA ASN A 130 -10.49 -30.83 -15.05
C ASN A 130 -10.31 -30.74 -13.53
N SER A 131 -10.30 -31.89 -12.86
CA SER A 131 -10.12 -31.98 -11.41
C SER A 131 -8.82 -32.68 -11.07
N LYS A 132 -8.11 -32.17 -10.07
CA LYS A 132 -7.00 -32.89 -9.41
C LYS A 132 -7.51 -34.05 -8.54
N ILE A 133 -8.81 -34.11 -8.26
CA ILE A 133 -9.45 -35.14 -7.44
C ILE A 133 -9.97 -36.28 -8.33
N ALA A 134 -9.39 -37.46 -8.18
CA ALA A 134 -9.76 -38.65 -8.95
C ALA A 134 -11.22 -39.07 -8.69
N GLY A 135 -11.95 -39.37 -9.78
CA GLY A 135 -13.34 -39.85 -9.71
C GLY A 135 -14.37 -38.80 -9.30
N ALA A 136 -13.99 -37.52 -9.17
CA ALA A 136 -14.91 -36.46 -8.82
C ALA A 136 -15.74 -35.97 -10.02
N GLN A 137 -17.00 -35.60 -9.74
CA GLN A 137 -17.82 -34.81 -10.65
C GLN A 137 -17.57 -33.32 -10.39
N ILE A 138 -17.29 -32.55 -11.44
CA ILE A 138 -17.15 -31.09 -11.31
C ILE A 138 -18.53 -30.43 -11.42
N ARG A 139 -18.86 -29.57 -10.45
CA ARG A 139 -20.00 -28.65 -10.50
C ARG A 139 -19.50 -27.22 -10.63
N TYR A 140 -20.25 -26.36 -11.31
CA TYR A 140 -19.82 -24.99 -11.58
C TYR A 140 -20.96 -23.97 -11.52
N THR A 141 -20.57 -22.70 -11.39
CA THR A 141 -21.42 -21.51 -11.44
C THR A 141 -20.70 -20.44 -12.27
N VAL A 142 -21.47 -19.53 -12.87
CA VAL A 142 -20.95 -18.49 -13.81
C VAL A 142 -21.24 -17.06 -13.33
N ASP A 143 -21.85 -16.94 -12.16
CA ASP A 143 -22.30 -15.70 -11.53
C ASP A 143 -21.52 -15.40 -10.24
N GLY A 144 -20.43 -16.13 -9.99
CA GLY A 144 -19.64 -15.98 -8.77
C GLY A 144 -20.23 -16.63 -7.51
N SER A 145 -21.39 -17.31 -7.57
CA SER A 145 -21.93 -18.05 -6.41
C SER A 145 -21.12 -19.32 -6.12
N VAL A 146 -21.11 -19.81 -4.88
CA VAL A 146 -20.40 -21.06 -4.51
C VAL A 146 -21.11 -22.26 -5.15
N PRO A 147 -20.43 -23.13 -5.93
CA PRO A 147 -21.05 -24.32 -6.49
C PRO A 147 -21.48 -25.31 -5.39
N THR A 148 -22.69 -25.85 -5.52
CA THR A 148 -23.22 -26.89 -4.64
C THR A 148 -23.47 -28.18 -5.43
N ALA A 149 -23.89 -29.25 -4.75
CA ALA A 149 -24.23 -30.51 -5.41
C ALA A 149 -25.42 -30.37 -6.39
N SER A 150 -26.24 -29.32 -6.26
CA SER A 150 -27.35 -29.01 -7.17
C SER A 150 -26.96 -28.08 -8.32
N SER A 151 -25.77 -27.47 -8.29
CA SER A 151 -25.26 -26.66 -9.41
C SER A 151 -25.07 -27.50 -10.68
N PRO A 152 -25.05 -26.89 -11.88
CA PRO A 152 -24.81 -27.61 -13.14
C PRO A 152 -23.55 -28.49 -13.09
N ALA A 153 -23.66 -29.72 -13.61
CA ALA A 153 -22.53 -30.60 -13.79
C ALA A 153 -21.76 -30.24 -15.07
N TYR A 154 -20.44 -30.18 -14.98
CA TYR A 154 -19.58 -29.98 -16.14
C TYR A 154 -19.50 -31.26 -16.97
N THR A 155 -19.89 -31.18 -18.25
CA THR A 155 -19.91 -32.32 -19.20
C THR A 155 -19.23 -32.01 -20.53
N SER A 156 -19.07 -30.74 -20.90
CA SER A 156 -18.39 -30.28 -22.10
C SER A 156 -17.78 -28.89 -21.88
N PRO A 157 -16.82 -28.45 -22.71
CA PRO A 157 -16.22 -27.12 -22.60
C PRO A 157 -17.27 -26.00 -22.55
N LEU A 158 -17.01 -24.99 -21.73
CA LEU A 158 -17.87 -23.81 -21.53
C LEU A 158 -17.39 -22.67 -22.42
N SER A 159 -18.31 -21.96 -23.08
CA SER A 159 -17.97 -20.81 -23.92
C SER A 159 -18.60 -19.54 -23.37
N PHE A 160 -17.77 -18.50 -23.18
CA PHE A 160 -18.19 -17.20 -22.65
C PHE A 160 -17.99 -16.11 -23.68
N THR A 161 -19.00 -15.26 -23.86
CA THR A 161 -18.99 -14.07 -24.74
C THR A 161 -19.12 -12.76 -23.96
N ARG A 162 -19.28 -12.86 -22.64
CA ARG A 162 -19.43 -11.75 -21.69
C ARG A 162 -18.53 -11.97 -20.48
N THR A 163 -18.25 -10.91 -19.72
CA THR A 163 -17.51 -11.02 -18.47
C THR A 163 -18.15 -12.09 -17.58
N THR A 164 -17.35 -13.01 -17.06
CA THR A 164 -17.82 -14.18 -16.30
C THR A 164 -16.84 -14.49 -15.17
N GLN A 165 -17.38 -14.62 -13.95
CA GLN A 165 -16.67 -15.24 -12.82
C GLN A 165 -17.09 -16.72 -12.76
N LEU A 166 -16.22 -17.61 -13.27
CA LEU A 166 -16.45 -19.04 -13.29
C LEU A 166 -15.91 -19.66 -12.00
N ARG A 167 -16.78 -20.21 -11.16
CA ARG A 167 -16.39 -20.97 -9.98
C ARG A 167 -16.72 -22.44 -10.18
N ALA A 168 -15.84 -23.32 -9.74
CA ALA A 168 -15.98 -24.76 -9.91
C ALA A 168 -15.48 -25.52 -8.68
N GLN A 169 -16.16 -26.61 -8.34
CA GLN A 169 -15.83 -27.45 -7.19
C GLN A 169 -16.01 -28.91 -7.58
N SER A 170 -15.12 -29.76 -7.07
CA SER A 170 -15.18 -31.20 -7.25
C SER A 170 -16.09 -31.82 -6.19
N PHE A 171 -16.90 -32.82 -6.58
CA PHE A 171 -17.82 -33.54 -5.73
C PHE A 171 -17.63 -35.05 -5.86
N VAL A 172 -17.48 -35.74 -4.74
CA VAL A 172 -17.48 -37.20 -4.66
C VAL A 172 -18.72 -37.61 -3.88
N ASN A 173 -19.58 -38.45 -4.47
CA ASN A 173 -20.84 -38.90 -3.87
C ASN A 173 -21.74 -37.76 -3.36
N GLY A 174 -21.71 -36.60 -4.03
CA GLY A 174 -22.51 -35.43 -3.64
C GLY A 174 -21.89 -34.53 -2.56
N THR A 175 -20.68 -34.84 -2.07
CA THR A 175 -19.97 -34.03 -1.08
C THR A 175 -18.85 -33.21 -1.73
N PRO A 176 -18.72 -31.90 -1.45
CA PRO A 176 -17.57 -31.10 -1.87
C PRO A 176 -16.26 -31.77 -1.45
N SER A 177 -15.36 -31.99 -2.40
CA SER A 177 -14.07 -32.66 -2.22
C SER A 177 -12.97 -31.82 -2.88
N GLY A 178 -11.92 -31.48 -2.13
CA GLY A 178 -10.86 -30.57 -2.60
C GLY A 178 -11.22 -29.09 -2.48
N LYS A 179 -10.28 -28.22 -2.83
CA LYS A 179 -10.41 -26.76 -2.85
C LYS A 179 -11.16 -26.29 -4.09
N MET A 180 -12.10 -25.36 -3.90
CA MET A 180 -12.80 -24.68 -4.99
C MET A 180 -11.81 -23.92 -5.87
N GLY A 181 -12.09 -23.90 -7.16
CA GLY A 181 -11.38 -23.07 -8.12
C GLY A 181 -12.25 -21.92 -8.63
N THR A 182 -11.63 -20.77 -8.87
CA THR A 182 -12.21 -19.63 -9.58
C THR A 182 -11.30 -19.18 -10.71
N ALA A 183 -11.91 -18.91 -11.87
CA ALA A 183 -11.28 -18.21 -12.98
C ALA A 183 -12.15 -17.01 -13.40
N ILE A 184 -11.51 -15.90 -13.74
CA ILE A 184 -12.16 -14.63 -14.07
C ILE A 184 -11.85 -14.30 -15.53
N TYR A 185 -12.90 -14.16 -16.35
CA TYR A 185 -12.78 -13.82 -17.76
C TYR A 185 -13.48 -12.49 -18.01
N VAL A 186 -12.73 -11.42 -18.33
CA VAL A 186 -13.30 -10.10 -18.62
C VAL A 186 -13.44 -9.92 -20.13
N SER A 187 -14.64 -9.68 -20.62
CA SER A 187 -14.86 -9.45 -22.06
C SER A 187 -14.41 -8.05 -22.42
N SER A 188 -13.66 -7.90 -23.51
CA SER A 188 -13.21 -6.60 -24.00
C SER A 188 -13.48 -6.41 -25.49
N ALA A 189 -14.00 -5.24 -25.83
CA ALA A 189 -14.18 -4.78 -27.20
C ALA A 189 -12.96 -4.02 -27.74
N ILE A 190 -11.93 -3.83 -26.91
CA ILE A 190 -10.75 -3.01 -27.22
C ILE A 190 -9.45 -3.72 -26.84
N ASP A 191 -8.36 -3.33 -27.47
CA ASP A 191 -7.00 -3.73 -27.06
C ASP A 191 -6.07 -2.49 -27.08
N THR A 192 -6.47 -1.47 -26.32
CA THR A 192 -5.72 -0.23 -26.22
C THR A 192 -4.35 -0.50 -25.59
N LYS A 193 -3.33 0.24 -26.06
CA LYS A 193 -1.97 0.17 -25.51
C LYS A 193 -1.68 1.32 -24.56
N HIS A 194 -0.94 1.02 -23.50
CA HIS A 194 -0.55 1.97 -22.45
C HIS A 194 0.94 1.81 -22.12
N ASP A 195 1.52 2.83 -21.51
CA ASP A 195 2.91 2.84 -21.01
C ASP A 195 2.98 2.77 -19.47
N LEU A 196 1.87 3.07 -18.79
CA LEU A 196 1.68 2.82 -17.37
C LEU A 196 1.03 1.44 -17.15
N PRO A 197 1.20 0.83 -15.96
CA PRO A 197 0.39 -0.31 -15.57
C PRO A 197 -1.09 0.03 -15.67
N VAL A 198 -1.91 -0.94 -16.10
CA VAL A 198 -3.35 -0.79 -16.23
C VAL A 198 -4.06 -1.61 -15.18
N LEU A 199 -4.99 -0.99 -14.46
CA LEU A 199 -5.90 -1.63 -13.53
C LEU A 199 -7.31 -1.66 -14.13
N ILE A 200 -7.84 -2.85 -14.36
CA ILE A 200 -9.22 -3.06 -14.82
C ILE A 200 -10.05 -3.48 -13.61
N LEU A 201 -11.15 -2.75 -13.41
CA LEU A 201 -12.21 -3.04 -12.47
C LEU A 201 -13.48 -3.37 -13.26
N ASP A 202 -14.00 -4.59 -13.16
CA ASP A 202 -15.28 -4.98 -13.80
C ASP A 202 -16.27 -5.42 -12.72
N ALA A 203 -17.37 -4.67 -12.58
CA ALA A 203 -18.35 -4.86 -11.52
C ALA A 203 -19.43 -5.89 -11.88
N TYR A 204 -19.29 -6.63 -12.98
CA TYR A 204 -20.28 -7.62 -13.44
C TYR A 204 -21.70 -7.03 -13.59
N GLY A 205 -21.79 -5.77 -14.02
CA GLY A 205 -23.05 -5.02 -14.09
C GLY A 205 -23.66 -4.60 -12.76
N GLY A 206 -22.93 -4.72 -11.66
CA GLY A 206 -23.37 -4.32 -10.31
C GLY A 206 -23.47 -2.80 -10.09
N GLY A 207 -23.06 -1.99 -11.08
CA GLY A 207 -23.09 -0.54 -11.03
C GLY A 207 -22.08 0.06 -10.03
N LYS A 208 -22.04 1.38 -9.97
CA LYS A 208 -21.17 2.11 -9.03
C LYS A 208 -21.49 1.72 -7.58
N PRO A 209 -20.49 1.44 -6.72
CA PRO A 209 -20.72 1.22 -5.31
C PRO A 209 -20.99 2.53 -4.57
N ALA A 210 -21.60 2.41 -3.39
CA ALA A 210 -21.69 3.49 -2.41
C ALA A 210 -20.52 3.33 -1.42
N ARG A 211 -20.80 3.32 -0.11
CA ARG A 211 -19.80 3.10 0.96
C ARG A 211 -19.62 1.62 1.33
N GLU A 212 -20.56 0.77 0.93
CA GLU A 212 -20.47 -0.68 1.14
C GLU A 212 -19.67 -1.33 0.02
N TYR A 213 -18.91 -2.37 0.37
CA TYR A 213 -18.20 -3.20 -0.61
C TYR A 213 -19.18 -3.85 -1.58
N LYS A 214 -18.90 -3.69 -2.88
CA LYS A 214 -19.51 -4.49 -3.95
C LYS A 214 -18.45 -5.39 -4.59
N ASP A 215 -18.88 -6.54 -5.10
CA ASP A 215 -18.00 -7.46 -5.83
C ASP A 215 -17.48 -6.81 -7.12
N VAL A 216 -16.21 -7.08 -7.42
CA VAL A 216 -15.51 -6.59 -8.62
C VAL A 216 -14.39 -7.56 -9.02
N ALA A 217 -14.20 -7.75 -10.31
CA ALA A 217 -12.96 -8.33 -10.84
C ALA A 217 -11.86 -7.27 -10.77
N ILE A 218 -10.70 -7.64 -10.22
CA ILE A 218 -9.46 -6.87 -10.39
C ILE A 218 -8.56 -7.60 -11.38
N MET A 219 -8.15 -6.90 -12.43
CA MET A 219 -7.03 -7.32 -13.27
C MET A 219 -5.98 -6.23 -13.36
N LEU A 220 -4.73 -6.61 -13.09
CA LEU A 220 -3.57 -5.73 -13.20
C LEU A 220 -2.68 -6.20 -14.35
N MET A 221 -2.38 -5.28 -15.26
CA MET A 221 -1.52 -5.49 -16.40
C MET A 221 -0.27 -4.64 -16.26
N GLU A 222 0.89 -5.28 -16.20
CA GLU A 222 2.18 -4.59 -16.10
C GLU A 222 2.85 -4.42 -17.46
N PRO A 223 3.58 -3.30 -17.69
CA PRO A 223 4.27 -3.07 -18.94
C PRO A 223 5.31 -4.17 -19.23
N LYS A 224 5.26 -4.74 -20.43
CA LYS A 224 6.30 -5.61 -20.99
C LYS A 224 6.96 -4.86 -22.14
N ASN A 225 8.28 -4.66 -22.05
CA ASN A 225 9.03 -3.83 -23.02
C ASN A 225 8.45 -2.41 -23.16
N ASN A 226 8.09 -1.78 -22.03
CA ASN A 226 7.48 -0.45 -21.93
C ASN A 226 6.08 -0.30 -22.57
N GLU A 227 5.37 -1.40 -22.81
CA GLU A 227 3.99 -1.37 -23.32
C GLU A 227 3.10 -2.34 -22.54
N VAL A 228 1.86 -1.93 -22.28
CA VAL A 228 0.75 -2.74 -21.78
C VAL A 228 -0.28 -2.89 -22.87
N SER A 229 -0.84 -4.09 -23.00
CA SER A 229 -2.00 -4.41 -23.84
C SER A 229 -3.15 -4.87 -22.96
N LEU A 230 -4.37 -4.40 -23.21
CA LEU A 230 -5.54 -4.84 -22.45
C LEU A 230 -5.84 -6.33 -22.62
N LEU A 231 -5.43 -6.94 -23.73
CA LEU A 231 -5.58 -8.38 -24.02
C LEU A 231 -4.37 -9.24 -23.61
N GLN A 232 -3.35 -8.67 -22.95
CA GLN A 232 -2.24 -9.48 -22.44
C GLN A 232 -2.66 -10.26 -21.19
N THR A 233 -1.90 -11.31 -20.87
CA THR A 233 -2.05 -12.01 -19.59
C THR A 233 -1.78 -11.05 -18.43
N PRO A 234 -2.75 -10.85 -17.50
CA PRO A 234 -2.55 -10.00 -16.34
C PRO A 234 -1.52 -10.62 -15.38
N THR A 235 -0.79 -9.77 -14.65
CA THR A 235 0.10 -10.23 -13.56
C THR A 235 -0.69 -10.52 -12.29
N VAL A 236 -1.83 -9.86 -12.10
CA VAL A 236 -2.81 -10.17 -11.06
C VAL A 236 -4.19 -10.27 -11.68
N ALA A 237 -4.89 -11.36 -11.43
CA ALA A 237 -6.32 -11.48 -11.66
C ALA A 237 -6.95 -12.07 -10.40
N THR A 238 -7.81 -11.31 -9.74
CA THR A 238 -8.40 -11.72 -8.46
C THR A 238 -9.81 -11.18 -8.27
N ARG A 239 -10.51 -11.80 -7.31
CA ARG A 239 -11.78 -11.34 -6.78
C ARG A 239 -11.49 -10.22 -5.78
N ALA A 240 -12.41 -9.27 -5.66
CA ALA A 240 -12.26 -8.18 -4.72
C ALA A 240 -13.60 -7.52 -4.38
N GLY A 241 -13.63 -6.80 -3.27
CA GLY A 241 -14.60 -5.78 -2.97
C GLY A 241 -14.08 -4.40 -3.37
N PHE A 242 -14.97 -3.51 -3.80
CA PHE A 242 -14.66 -2.08 -3.90
C PHE A 242 -15.80 -1.19 -3.41
N HIS A 243 -15.43 -0.02 -2.86
CA HIS A 243 -16.38 1.01 -2.47
C HIS A 243 -15.81 2.42 -2.65
N VAL A 244 -16.67 3.44 -2.68
CA VAL A 244 -16.26 4.86 -2.75
C VAL A 244 -15.60 5.27 -1.45
N ARG A 245 -14.46 5.97 -1.53
CA ARG A 245 -13.71 6.45 -0.36
C ARG A 245 -13.56 7.98 -0.31
N GLY A 246 -13.00 8.45 0.81
CA GLY A 246 -12.76 9.88 1.09
C GLY A 246 -14.00 10.64 1.54
N GLN A 247 -13.85 11.87 2.00
CA GLN A 247 -14.95 12.67 2.53
C GLN A 247 -15.51 13.60 1.45
N SER A 248 -14.80 14.67 1.11
CA SER A 248 -15.14 15.59 0.02
C SER A 248 -14.95 14.92 -1.35
N SER A 249 -13.87 14.16 -1.50
CA SER A 249 -13.49 13.48 -2.75
C SER A 249 -14.46 12.40 -3.20
N ALA A 250 -15.31 11.88 -2.30
CA ALA A 250 -16.35 10.92 -2.65
C ALA A 250 -17.36 11.48 -3.67
N ASN A 251 -17.49 12.80 -3.74
CA ASN A 251 -18.38 13.50 -4.67
C ASN A 251 -17.69 13.92 -5.97
N PHE A 252 -16.42 13.58 -6.17
CA PHE A 252 -15.72 13.89 -7.42
C PHE A 252 -16.27 13.05 -8.58
N GLU A 253 -16.36 13.67 -9.76
CA GLU A 253 -16.70 12.96 -11.00
C GLU A 253 -15.71 11.83 -11.27
N LYS A 254 -14.41 12.13 -11.14
CA LYS A 254 -13.34 11.13 -11.06
C LYS A 254 -13.23 10.62 -9.62
N THR A 255 -14.05 9.62 -9.30
CA THR A 255 -14.23 9.13 -7.93
C THR A 255 -13.05 8.26 -7.47
N PRO A 256 -12.57 8.38 -6.22
CA PRO A 256 -11.59 7.48 -5.63
C PRO A 256 -12.26 6.26 -4.97
N TYR A 257 -11.54 5.14 -4.93
CA TYR A 257 -12.06 3.86 -4.41
C TYR A 257 -11.15 3.24 -3.35
N ARG A 258 -11.73 2.46 -2.44
CA ARG A 258 -11.02 1.47 -1.64
C ARG A 258 -11.27 0.09 -2.24
N LEU A 259 -10.24 -0.76 -2.21
CA LEU A 259 -10.23 -2.11 -2.75
C LEU A 259 -9.86 -3.07 -1.62
N GLU A 260 -10.58 -4.18 -1.51
CA GLU A 260 -10.25 -5.30 -0.62
C GLU A 260 -10.13 -6.56 -1.48
N LEU A 261 -8.95 -7.19 -1.50
CA LEU A 261 -8.71 -8.37 -2.31
C LEU A 261 -9.26 -9.61 -1.59
N TRP A 262 -9.91 -10.50 -2.33
CA TRP A 262 -10.60 -11.67 -1.77
C TRP A 262 -10.09 -12.99 -2.31
N ASP A 263 -10.13 -14.02 -1.47
CA ASP A 263 -9.87 -15.40 -1.85
C ASP A 263 -11.14 -16.12 -2.35
N ASN A 264 -11.10 -17.44 -2.40
CA ASN A 264 -12.23 -18.27 -2.79
C ASN A 264 -13.33 -18.34 -1.72
N GLN A 265 -13.10 -17.87 -0.51
CA GLN A 265 -14.04 -17.87 0.60
C GLN A 265 -14.68 -16.47 0.80
N ASN A 266 -14.27 -15.47 0.01
CA ASN A 266 -14.53 -14.04 0.24
C ASN A 266 -13.83 -13.52 1.52
N GLU A 267 -12.75 -14.16 1.93
CA GLU A 267 -11.92 -13.71 3.04
C GLU A 267 -10.81 -12.80 2.50
N ASP A 268 -10.32 -11.91 3.36
CA ASP A 268 -9.22 -10.99 3.06
C ASP A 268 -7.97 -11.74 2.55
N ALA A 269 -7.51 -11.38 1.36
CA ALA A 269 -6.44 -12.07 0.65
C ALA A 269 -5.26 -11.14 0.38
N LYS A 270 -4.10 -11.48 0.94
CA LYS A 270 -2.93 -10.61 0.92
C LYS A 270 -2.06 -10.84 -0.30
N TYR A 271 -2.19 -9.99 -1.31
CA TYR A 271 -1.43 -10.08 -2.56
C TYR A 271 -0.53 -8.88 -2.80
N SER A 272 0.68 -9.13 -3.32
CA SER A 272 1.60 -8.07 -3.75
C SER A 272 1.09 -7.46 -5.05
N LEU A 273 1.00 -6.13 -5.11
CA LEU A 273 0.64 -5.38 -6.31
C LEU A 273 1.82 -4.50 -6.76
N LEU A 274 2.29 -4.66 -8.00
CA LEU A 274 3.32 -3.81 -8.62
C LEU A 274 4.64 -3.70 -7.79
N GLY A 275 5.02 -4.80 -7.15
CA GLY A 275 6.20 -4.89 -6.28
C GLY A 275 6.04 -4.22 -4.92
N MET A 276 4.83 -3.79 -4.53
CA MET A 276 4.52 -3.40 -3.15
C MET A 276 4.16 -4.64 -2.33
N PRO A 277 4.61 -4.76 -1.06
CA PRO A 277 4.34 -5.91 -0.20
C PRO A 277 2.87 -6.25 -0.08
N GLY A 278 2.64 -7.57 0.03
CA GLY A 278 1.33 -8.16 -0.05
C GLY A 278 0.38 -7.72 1.06
N ASP A 279 -0.82 -7.37 0.65
CA ASP A 279 -1.90 -6.85 1.49
C ASP A 279 -3.22 -7.05 0.77
N GLY A 280 -4.31 -7.09 1.51
CA GLY A 280 -5.64 -7.14 0.94
C GLY A 280 -6.26 -5.75 0.78
N ASP A 281 -5.84 -4.79 1.59
CA ASP A 281 -6.39 -3.44 1.62
C ASP A 281 -5.58 -2.46 0.75
N TRP A 282 -6.24 -1.90 -0.27
CA TRP A 282 -5.62 -0.94 -1.18
C TRP A 282 -6.50 0.28 -1.40
N ALA A 283 -5.87 1.40 -1.71
CA ALA A 283 -6.52 2.65 -2.05
C ALA A 283 -6.21 3.06 -3.48
N LEU A 284 -7.24 3.48 -4.19
CA LEU A 284 -7.15 4.06 -5.52
C LEU A 284 -7.51 5.54 -5.44
N LEU A 285 -6.50 6.41 -5.27
CA LEU A 285 -6.70 7.85 -5.16
C LEU A 285 -6.84 8.48 -6.54
N SER A 286 -7.83 9.36 -6.70
CA SER A 286 -8.07 10.12 -7.92
C SER A 286 -7.47 11.52 -7.80
N PRO A 287 -6.32 11.82 -8.44
CA PRO A 287 -5.88 13.20 -8.59
C PRO A 287 -6.85 13.91 -9.55
N PHE A 288 -7.89 14.53 -8.99
CA PHE A 288 -8.93 15.19 -9.75
C PHE A 288 -8.78 16.72 -9.69
N PRO A 289 -8.78 17.37 -8.51
CA PRO A 289 -8.32 18.76 -8.41
C PRO A 289 -6.83 18.91 -8.71
N ASP A 290 -6.02 17.90 -8.36
CA ASP A 290 -4.60 17.84 -8.69
C ASP A 290 -4.36 17.58 -10.17
N LYS A 291 -4.29 18.67 -10.94
CA LYS A 291 -3.98 18.64 -12.37
C LYS A 291 -2.51 18.36 -12.69
N SER A 292 -1.61 18.29 -11.70
CA SER A 292 -0.24 17.81 -11.93
C SER A 292 -0.17 16.28 -11.92
N LEU A 293 -1.16 15.62 -11.31
CA LEU A 293 -1.28 14.17 -11.08
C LEU A 293 -0.29 13.58 -10.06
N ILE A 294 0.61 14.38 -9.47
CA ILE A 294 1.75 13.88 -8.68
C ILE A 294 1.84 14.39 -7.24
N ARG A 295 0.92 15.22 -6.74
CA ARG A 295 1.13 15.91 -5.45
C ARG A 295 1.18 14.98 -4.24
N ASN A 296 0.30 13.98 -4.18
CA ASN A 296 0.38 12.94 -3.14
C ASN A 296 1.70 12.13 -3.25
N ALA A 297 2.06 11.69 -4.46
CA ALA A 297 3.32 10.97 -4.71
C ALA A 297 4.56 11.81 -4.31
N LEU A 298 4.55 13.09 -4.64
CA LEU A 298 5.59 14.04 -4.27
C LEU A 298 5.74 14.14 -2.75
N ALA A 299 4.63 14.29 -2.03
CA ALA A 299 4.64 14.35 -0.56
C ALA A 299 5.17 13.05 0.06
N TYR A 300 4.80 11.89 -0.50
CA TYR A 300 5.28 10.60 0.01
C TYR A 300 6.79 10.43 -0.18
N GLU A 301 7.34 10.87 -1.32
CA GLU A 301 8.77 10.83 -1.60
C GLU A 301 9.55 11.84 -0.71
N LEU A 302 9.04 13.06 -0.55
CA LEU A 302 9.64 14.08 0.33
C LEU A 302 9.61 13.65 1.79
N GLY A 303 8.46 13.16 2.27
CA GLY A 303 8.29 12.63 3.61
C GLY A 303 9.26 11.48 3.90
N THR A 304 9.33 10.48 3.00
CA THR A 304 10.28 9.35 3.12
C THR A 304 11.74 9.85 3.16
N THR A 305 12.08 10.80 2.29
CA THR A 305 13.42 11.40 2.23
C THR A 305 13.79 12.11 3.53
N MET A 306 12.82 12.71 4.22
CA MET A 306 13.03 13.33 5.53
C MET A 306 13.03 12.34 6.70
N GLY A 307 12.63 11.09 6.49
CA GLY A 307 12.54 10.05 7.51
C GLY A 307 11.14 9.90 8.13
N LEU A 308 10.10 10.49 7.53
CA LEU A 308 8.71 10.23 7.90
C LEU A 308 8.25 8.91 7.27
N LYS A 309 7.32 8.23 7.96
CA LYS A 309 6.60 7.11 7.36
C LYS A 309 5.67 7.66 6.26
N ALA A 310 5.61 6.99 5.12
CA ALA A 310 4.70 7.29 4.02
C ALA A 310 4.29 5.98 3.33
N PRO A 311 3.08 5.89 2.76
CA PRO A 311 2.66 4.70 2.02
C PRO A 311 3.45 4.58 0.72
N ARG A 312 3.64 3.34 0.24
CA ARG A 312 4.13 3.12 -1.12
C ARG A 312 2.99 3.30 -2.11
N TYR A 313 3.35 3.70 -3.32
CA TYR A 313 2.40 3.96 -4.38
C TYR A 313 2.93 3.55 -5.76
N ARG A 314 2.00 3.44 -6.71
CA ARG A 314 2.25 3.35 -8.14
C ARG A 314 1.22 4.15 -8.92
N PHE A 315 1.65 4.79 -9.99
CA PHE A 315 0.73 5.36 -10.97
C PHE A 315 0.15 4.23 -11.82
N VAL A 316 -1.16 4.25 -12.00
CA VAL A 316 -1.89 3.29 -12.84
C VAL A 316 -2.90 4.02 -13.71
N GLU A 317 -3.14 3.50 -14.91
CA GLU A 317 -4.32 3.88 -15.69
C GLU A 317 -5.48 2.94 -15.36
N VAL A 318 -6.67 3.49 -15.18
CA VAL A 318 -7.82 2.73 -14.69
C VAL A 318 -8.88 2.61 -15.76
N TYR A 319 -9.41 1.39 -15.92
CA TYR A 319 -10.68 1.14 -16.56
C TYR A 319 -11.67 0.63 -15.52
N LEU A 320 -12.88 1.22 -15.50
CA LEU A 320 -13.95 0.87 -14.58
C LEU A 320 -15.22 0.55 -15.37
N ASN A 321 -15.46 -0.74 -15.60
CA ASN A 321 -16.67 -1.25 -16.21
C ASN A 321 -17.72 -1.50 -15.14
N LEU A 322 -18.82 -0.75 -15.19
CA LEU A 322 -19.90 -0.82 -14.21
C LEU A 322 -21.16 -1.52 -14.74
N ASP A 323 -21.22 -1.80 -16.04
CA ASP A 323 -22.35 -2.43 -16.69
C ASP A 323 -22.03 -3.88 -17.13
N ASN A 324 -22.92 -4.48 -17.91
CA ASN A 324 -22.81 -5.87 -18.38
C ASN A 324 -22.31 -5.98 -19.83
N GLN A 325 -21.78 -4.88 -20.41
CA GLN A 325 -21.19 -4.86 -21.73
C GLN A 325 -19.70 -5.20 -21.68
N PRO A 326 -19.10 -5.62 -22.80
CA PRO A 326 -17.66 -5.76 -22.91
C PRO A 326 -16.96 -4.43 -22.60
N LEU A 327 -15.82 -4.51 -21.90
CA LEU A 327 -14.94 -3.39 -21.62
C LEU A 327 -14.68 -2.57 -22.88
N SER A 328 -14.86 -1.26 -22.78
CA SER A 328 -14.82 -0.32 -23.88
C SER A 328 -13.95 0.90 -23.57
N SER A 329 -13.75 1.78 -24.55
CA SER A 329 -13.05 3.04 -24.34
C SER A 329 -13.81 4.00 -23.41
N ALA A 330 -15.12 3.83 -23.23
CA ALA A 330 -15.93 4.66 -22.35
C ALA A 330 -15.58 4.42 -20.87
N ASP A 331 -15.13 3.21 -20.54
CA ASP A 331 -14.80 2.76 -19.19
C ASP A 331 -13.48 3.33 -18.67
N TYR A 332 -12.65 3.91 -19.54
CA TYR A 332 -11.40 4.57 -19.15
C TYR A 332 -11.65 5.74 -18.19
N GLN A 333 -10.93 5.75 -17.06
CA GLN A 333 -11.05 6.72 -15.96
C GLN A 333 -9.80 7.60 -15.79
N GLY A 334 -8.75 7.45 -16.59
CA GLY A 334 -7.53 8.27 -16.45
C GLY A 334 -6.49 7.68 -15.49
N VAL A 335 -5.55 8.53 -15.08
CA VAL A 335 -4.44 8.18 -14.19
C VAL A 335 -4.88 8.26 -12.73
N TYR A 336 -4.62 7.21 -11.96
CA TYR A 336 -4.84 7.14 -10.52
C TYR A 336 -3.53 6.82 -9.78
N LEU A 337 -3.53 7.05 -8.48
CA LEU A 337 -2.50 6.59 -7.56
C LEU A 337 -3.01 5.34 -6.84
N LEU A 338 -2.51 4.15 -7.21
CA LEU A 338 -2.69 2.94 -6.43
C LEU A 338 -1.71 2.98 -5.26
N THR A 339 -2.22 3.01 -4.04
CA THR A 339 -1.42 3.20 -2.83
C THR A 339 -1.91 2.28 -1.72
N GLU A 340 -1.00 2.03 -0.79
CA GLU A 340 -1.30 1.34 0.45
C GLU A 340 -2.23 2.16 1.34
N THR A 341 -3.00 1.47 2.17
CA THR A 341 -3.75 2.09 3.27
C THR A 341 -2.83 2.39 4.45
N LEU A 342 -3.24 3.33 5.29
CA LEU A 342 -2.54 3.62 6.53
C LEU A 342 -3.09 2.75 7.65
N GLU A 343 -2.33 1.71 7.99
CA GLU A 343 -2.61 0.77 9.05
C GLU A 343 -1.33 0.35 9.77
N ILE A 344 -1.48 -0.17 10.98
CA ILE A 344 -0.38 -0.81 11.69
C ILE A 344 -0.15 -2.17 11.03
N ASP A 345 1.01 -2.35 10.41
CA ASP A 345 1.48 -3.64 9.91
C ASP A 345 3.00 -3.61 9.77
N LYS A 346 3.65 -4.77 9.80
CA LYS A 346 5.11 -4.90 9.67
C LYS A 346 5.65 -4.26 8.39
N ASP A 347 4.86 -4.25 7.32
CA ASP A 347 5.25 -3.66 6.03
C ASP A 347 4.67 -2.26 5.82
N ARG A 348 3.84 -1.74 6.74
CA ARG A 348 3.17 -0.42 6.64
C ARG A 348 3.66 0.52 7.74
N VAL A 349 2.78 0.97 8.63
CA VAL A 349 3.17 1.65 9.87
C VAL A 349 3.72 0.60 10.83
N ASN A 350 4.98 0.23 10.63
CA ASN A 350 5.64 -0.81 11.43
C ASN A 350 5.87 -0.32 12.87
N ILE A 351 4.88 -0.58 13.72
CA ILE A 351 4.87 -0.44 15.17
C ILE A 351 4.18 -1.68 15.76
N LYS A 352 4.40 -1.97 17.05
CA LYS A 352 3.83 -3.18 17.66
C LYS A 352 2.31 -3.03 17.82
N LYS A 353 1.53 -3.90 17.19
CA LYS A 353 0.06 -3.98 17.38
C LYS A 353 -0.31 -4.13 18.85
N LEU A 354 -1.34 -3.41 19.25
CA LEU A 354 -1.96 -3.56 20.56
C LEU A 354 -2.89 -4.78 20.55
N LYS A 355 -2.86 -5.58 21.61
CA LYS A 355 -3.73 -6.75 21.78
C LYS A 355 -4.72 -6.54 22.90
N ASP A 356 -5.81 -7.31 22.91
CA ASP A 356 -6.86 -7.24 23.94
C ASP A 356 -6.35 -7.50 25.36
N ASP A 357 -5.26 -8.27 25.51
CA ASP A 357 -4.63 -8.56 26.78
C ASP A 357 -3.52 -7.55 27.19
N ASP A 358 -3.20 -6.59 26.33
CA ASP A 358 -2.23 -5.51 26.60
C ASP A 358 -2.88 -4.38 27.45
N LEU A 359 -3.26 -4.71 28.69
CA LEU A 359 -4.04 -3.83 29.58
C LEU A 359 -3.19 -3.06 30.60
N THR A 360 -1.89 -3.34 30.70
CA THR A 360 -0.97 -2.73 31.66
C THR A 360 0.41 -2.46 31.05
N GLU A 361 1.19 -1.59 31.70
CA GLU A 361 2.57 -1.33 31.26
C GLU A 361 3.46 -2.57 31.47
N PRO A 362 4.42 -2.84 30.56
CA PRO A 362 4.83 -1.98 29.43
C PRO A 362 3.99 -2.17 28.15
N ASN A 363 3.10 -3.16 28.10
CA ASN A 363 2.46 -3.58 26.86
C ASN A 363 1.43 -2.59 26.32
N ILE A 364 0.66 -1.96 27.19
CA ILE A 364 -0.34 -0.93 26.84
C ILE A 364 0.30 0.35 26.26
N THR A 365 1.63 0.48 26.31
CA THR A 365 2.28 1.76 25.99
C THR A 365 2.36 2.09 24.50
N GLY A 366 1.85 1.24 23.60
CA GLY A 366 1.91 1.50 22.17
C GLY A 366 1.08 0.54 21.32
N GLY A 367 1.11 0.77 20.02
CA GLY A 367 0.16 0.17 19.06
C GLY A 367 -1.04 1.08 18.81
N TYR A 368 -0.80 2.39 18.75
CA TYR A 368 -1.84 3.38 18.45
C TYR A 368 -1.44 4.18 17.21
N LEU A 369 -2.26 4.13 16.18
CA LEU A 369 -2.24 5.06 15.04
C LEU A 369 -3.44 6.00 15.20
N MET A 370 -3.19 7.30 15.15
CA MET A 370 -4.20 8.31 15.44
C MET A 370 -4.12 9.45 14.43
N GLN A 371 -5.21 10.20 14.31
CA GLN A 371 -5.31 11.32 13.40
C GLN A 371 -6.11 12.46 14.02
N PHE A 372 -5.55 13.67 13.99
CA PHE A 372 -6.36 14.87 14.18
C PHE A 372 -7.15 15.16 12.90
N ASN A 373 -8.47 15.19 13.03
CA ASN A 373 -9.38 15.36 11.91
C ASN A 373 -10.55 16.27 12.30
N MET A 374 -10.56 17.51 11.82
CA MET A 374 -11.55 18.51 12.22
C MET A 374 -13.00 17.99 12.05
N MET A 375 -13.82 18.13 13.09
CA MET A 375 -15.18 17.57 13.17
C MET A 375 -15.19 16.04 13.12
N ALA A 376 -14.20 15.39 13.74
CA ALA A 376 -14.15 13.95 13.90
C ALA A 376 -15.43 13.42 14.55
N THR A 377 -16.09 12.48 13.88
CA THR A 377 -17.25 11.74 14.41
C THR A 377 -17.02 10.24 14.45
N ASP A 378 -15.92 9.78 13.85
CA ASP A 378 -15.72 8.38 13.52
C ASP A 378 -14.72 7.74 14.49
N GLY A 379 -15.00 6.50 14.89
CA GLY A 379 -14.13 5.69 15.75
C GLY A 379 -14.02 6.19 17.21
N PRO A 380 -13.18 5.53 18.02
CA PRO A 380 -12.88 5.97 19.37
C PRO A 380 -12.18 7.34 19.35
N LEU A 381 -12.75 8.32 20.07
CA LEU A 381 -12.19 9.67 20.18
C LEU A 381 -11.39 9.84 21.47
N VAL A 382 -10.16 10.33 21.32
CA VAL A 382 -9.34 10.81 22.45
C VAL A 382 -9.64 12.28 22.70
N LYS A 383 -10.26 12.57 23.83
CA LYS A 383 -10.65 13.93 24.23
C LYS A 383 -9.77 14.43 25.36
N GLY A 384 -9.42 15.71 25.32
CA GLY A 384 -8.61 16.34 26.35
C GLY A 384 -8.87 17.84 26.49
N SER A 385 -8.10 18.50 27.34
CA SER A 385 -8.23 19.95 27.55
C SER A 385 -7.57 20.70 26.39
N GLY A 386 -8.35 21.05 25.37
CA GLY A 386 -7.89 21.87 24.23
C GLY A 386 -7.91 21.19 22.87
N TRP A 387 -8.42 19.95 22.77
CA TRP A 387 -8.73 19.25 21.52
C TRP A 387 -9.84 18.21 21.79
N ASN A 388 -10.70 17.96 20.81
CA ASN A 388 -11.77 16.94 20.91
C ASN A 388 -11.85 16.02 19.68
N ASP A 389 -10.99 16.23 18.68
CA ASP A 389 -11.12 15.65 17.35
C ASP A 389 -9.89 14.77 17.01
N LEU A 390 -9.36 14.05 18.01
CA LEU A 390 -8.31 13.05 17.81
C LEU A 390 -8.95 11.66 17.70
N GLU A 391 -8.97 11.13 16.48
CA GLU A 391 -9.48 9.80 16.16
C GLU A 391 -8.39 8.74 16.37
N ILE A 392 -8.75 7.61 16.99
CA ILE A 392 -7.95 6.38 16.88
C ILE A 392 -8.29 5.72 15.54
N LYS A 393 -7.29 5.53 14.68
CA LYS A 393 -7.43 4.84 13.40
C LYS A 393 -7.13 3.35 13.49
N ASP A 394 -6.21 2.96 14.36
CA ASP A 394 -5.85 1.57 14.62
C ASP A 394 -5.33 1.45 16.07
N PRO A 395 -5.84 0.50 16.87
CA PRO A 395 -6.91 -0.45 16.53
C PRO A 395 -8.31 0.20 16.58
N ASP A 396 -9.25 -0.37 15.85
CA ASP A 396 -10.65 0.09 15.77
C ASP A 396 -11.52 -0.43 16.94
N ASP A 397 -11.12 -1.52 17.58
CA ASP A 397 -11.79 -2.20 18.71
C ASP A 397 -11.20 -1.86 20.09
N LEU A 398 -10.80 -0.61 20.28
CA LEU A 398 -10.05 -0.18 21.46
C LEU A 398 -10.81 -0.36 22.80
N LEU A 399 -10.18 -1.04 23.77
CA LEU A 399 -10.77 -1.29 25.09
C LEU A 399 -10.72 -0.05 26.01
N PRO A 400 -11.65 0.09 26.98
CA PRO A 400 -11.72 1.28 27.85
C PRO A 400 -10.42 1.60 28.61
N GLN A 401 -9.69 0.59 29.10
CA GLN A 401 -8.40 0.77 29.78
C GLN A 401 -7.33 1.32 28.82
N GLN A 402 -7.28 0.81 27.59
CA GLN A 402 -6.36 1.26 26.55
C GLN A 402 -6.67 2.70 26.13
N LEU A 403 -7.94 3.03 25.91
CA LEU A 403 -8.40 4.39 25.61
C LEU A 403 -8.04 5.37 26.74
N THR A 404 -8.23 4.95 27.99
CA THR A 404 -7.87 5.78 29.17
C THR A 404 -6.37 6.02 29.23
N TRP A 405 -5.54 4.99 28.99
CA TRP A 405 -4.08 5.12 29.01
C TRP A 405 -3.59 6.09 27.93
N ILE A 406 -4.01 5.89 26.67
CA ILE A 406 -3.57 6.75 25.57
C ILE A 406 -4.07 8.19 25.75
N SER A 407 -5.30 8.37 26.23
CA SER A 407 -5.83 9.71 26.54
C SER A 407 -4.97 10.45 27.57
N ASN A 408 -4.56 9.75 28.64
CA ASN A 408 -3.66 10.32 29.65
C ASN A 408 -2.27 10.64 29.07
N TYR A 409 -1.74 9.81 28.18
CA TYR A 409 -0.46 10.06 27.52
C TYR A 409 -0.52 11.31 26.64
N ILE A 410 -1.56 11.43 25.80
CA ILE A 410 -1.79 12.60 24.95
C ILE A 410 -1.96 13.87 25.80
N GLN A 411 -2.64 13.78 26.95
CA GLN A 411 -2.73 14.92 27.88
C GLN A 411 -1.36 15.32 28.46
N LYS A 412 -0.48 14.36 28.76
CA LYS A 412 0.92 14.67 29.17
C LYS A 412 1.68 15.38 28.05
N VAL A 413 1.55 14.92 26.81
CA VAL A 413 2.15 15.59 25.63
C VAL A 413 1.67 17.03 25.55
N HIS A 414 0.35 17.25 25.56
CA HIS A 414 -0.22 18.59 25.49
C HIS A 414 0.29 19.51 26.60
N ASN A 415 0.31 19.02 27.84
CA ASN A 415 0.79 19.79 28.99
C ASN A 415 2.29 20.11 28.88
N SER A 416 3.10 19.16 28.40
CA SER A 416 4.55 19.32 28.29
C SER A 416 4.94 20.40 27.26
N ILE A 417 4.25 20.45 26.12
CA ILE A 417 4.40 21.47 25.08
C ILE A 417 4.05 22.88 25.60
N ARG A 418 3.15 22.96 26.59
CA ARG A 418 2.67 24.21 27.20
C ARG A 418 3.31 24.54 28.54
N SER A 419 4.26 23.73 28.99
CA SER A 419 4.90 23.94 30.28
C SER A 419 5.72 25.24 30.27
N THR A 420 6.12 25.70 31.46
CA THR A 420 6.97 26.88 31.60
C THR A 420 8.36 26.69 31.00
N ASN A 421 8.86 25.45 30.96
CA ASN A 421 10.14 25.06 30.38
C ASN A 421 9.92 23.96 29.32
N PRO A 422 9.30 24.29 28.17
CA PRO A 422 8.81 23.29 27.22
C PRO A 422 9.91 22.43 26.61
N SER A 423 11.13 22.95 26.48
CA SER A 423 12.29 22.24 25.92
C SER A 423 13.13 21.46 26.94
N ASP A 424 12.72 21.42 28.21
CA ASP A 424 13.41 20.61 29.23
C ASP A 424 13.35 19.11 28.88
N PRO A 425 14.47 18.37 28.90
CA PRO A 425 14.51 16.98 28.45
C PRO A 425 13.75 15.99 29.34
N THR A 426 13.43 16.37 30.58
CA THR A 426 12.79 15.51 31.59
C THR A 426 11.32 15.87 31.80
N THR A 427 11.00 17.15 31.83
CA THR A 427 9.64 17.64 32.12
C THR A 427 8.92 18.22 30.91
N GLY A 428 9.66 18.60 29.87
CA GLY A 428 9.15 19.22 28.66
C GLY A 428 8.75 18.21 27.57
N TYR A 429 8.42 18.72 26.39
CA TYR A 429 8.03 17.89 25.23
C TYR A 429 9.07 16.83 24.85
N PRO A 430 10.41 17.02 24.98
CA PRO A 430 11.37 15.98 24.60
C PRO A 430 11.27 14.69 25.41
N ALA A 431 10.60 14.71 26.58
CA ALA A 431 10.34 13.50 27.35
C ALA A 431 9.23 12.62 26.74
N TYR A 432 8.33 13.19 25.94
CA TYR A 432 7.09 12.54 25.50
C TYR A 432 6.93 12.41 23.98
N ILE A 433 7.59 13.26 23.19
CA ILE A 433 7.53 13.21 21.73
C ILE A 433 8.90 12.91 21.11
N ASP A 434 8.87 12.25 19.96
CA ASP A 434 10.00 12.21 19.03
C ASP A 434 10.09 13.57 18.33
N VAL A 435 10.95 14.44 18.86
CA VAL A 435 11.12 15.82 18.40
C VAL A 435 11.48 15.88 16.92
N ASP A 436 12.28 14.95 16.42
CA ASP A 436 12.76 14.97 15.04
C ASP A 436 11.63 14.61 14.06
N SER A 437 10.76 13.65 14.44
CA SER A 437 9.56 13.36 13.65
C SER A 437 8.62 14.57 13.54
N PHE A 438 8.41 15.33 14.62
CA PHE A 438 7.58 16.53 14.61
C PHE A 438 8.21 17.65 13.78
N ILE A 439 9.53 17.82 13.84
CA ILE A 439 10.27 18.75 12.99
C ILE A 439 10.07 18.41 11.50
N ASN A 440 10.32 17.16 11.12
CA ASN A 440 10.19 16.74 9.72
C ASN A 440 8.74 16.87 9.24
N TYR A 441 7.75 16.57 10.09
CA TYR A 441 6.34 16.71 9.75
C TYR A 441 5.93 18.17 9.56
N ILE A 442 6.44 19.09 10.39
CA ILE A 442 6.23 20.54 10.17
C ILE A 442 6.89 20.98 8.87
N ILE A 443 8.11 20.54 8.57
CA ILE A 443 8.78 20.89 7.31
C ILE A 443 7.95 20.44 6.10
N GLU A 444 7.42 19.21 6.10
CA GLU A 444 6.57 18.69 5.02
C GLU A 444 5.31 19.55 4.82
N ASN A 445 4.56 19.80 5.90
CA ASN A 445 3.34 20.62 5.85
C ASN A 445 3.63 22.06 5.41
N GLU A 446 4.70 22.67 5.92
CA GLU A 446 5.06 24.04 5.56
C GLU A 446 5.61 24.17 4.14
N LEU A 447 6.33 23.16 3.63
CA LEU A 447 6.79 23.14 2.25
C LEU A 447 5.63 22.94 1.27
N ALA A 448 4.68 22.06 1.62
CA ALA A 448 3.46 21.87 0.86
C ALA A 448 2.55 23.10 0.91
N ARG A 449 2.56 23.82 2.03
CA ARG A 449 1.61 24.88 2.34
C ARG A 449 0.17 24.40 2.11
N GLU A 450 -0.13 23.23 2.67
CA GLU A 450 -1.39 22.54 2.47
C GLU A 450 -2.50 23.19 3.30
N GLY A 451 -3.62 23.52 2.67
CA GLY A 451 -4.71 24.29 3.29
C GLY A 451 -5.39 23.59 4.46
N ASP A 452 -5.24 22.27 4.54
CA ASP A 452 -5.76 21.41 5.62
C ASP A 452 -4.71 21.06 6.69
N SER A 453 -3.46 21.53 6.55
CA SER A 453 -2.36 21.25 7.49
C SER A 453 -2.78 21.52 8.93
N TYR A 454 -2.51 20.54 9.81
CA TYR A 454 -2.80 20.59 11.25
C TYR A 454 -4.30 20.67 11.63
N MET A 455 -5.20 20.60 10.65
CA MET A 455 -6.65 20.58 10.83
C MET A 455 -7.24 19.24 10.47
N ARG A 456 -6.83 18.67 9.34
CA ARG A 456 -7.25 17.35 8.84
C ARG A 456 -6.03 16.52 8.50
N SER A 457 -6.23 15.21 8.29
CA SER A 457 -5.18 14.30 7.83
C SER A 457 -3.85 14.41 8.58
N THR A 458 -3.92 14.78 9.87
CA THR A 458 -2.75 15.05 10.70
C THR A 458 -2.48 13.85 11.58
N TYR A 459 -1.65 12.94 11.07
CA TYR A 459 -1.38 11.66 11.72
C TYR A 459 -0.28 11.76 12.78
N ILE A 460 -0.45 10.97 13.83
CA ILE A 460 0.54 10.69 14.87
C ILE A 460 0.45 9.21 15.23
N TYR A 461 1.54 8.63 15.72
CA TYR A 461 1.55 7.24 16.17
C TYR A 461 2.39 7.04 17.42
N LYS A 462 2.05 6.01 18.19
CA LYS A 462 2.73 5.66 19.44
C LYS A 462 3.14 4.19 19.43
N ASP A 463 4.44 3.95 19.28
CA ASP A 463 4.99 2.59 19.43
C ASP A 463 5.29 2.26 20.90
N ARG A 464 5.32 0.97 21.21
CA ARG A 464 5.46 0.43 22.57
C ARG A 464 6.83 0.79 23.13
N GLY A 465 6.84 1.47 24.26
CA GLY A 465 8.04 1.99 24.91
C GLY A 465 8.72 3.17 24.18
N ALA A 466 8.26 3.57 23.00
CA ALA A 466 8.78 4.73 22.27
C ALA A 466 8.12 6.04 22.71
N LYS A 467 8.56 7.18 22.17
CA LYS A 467 7.86 8.46 22.30
C LYS A 467 6.77 8.58 21.22
N LEU A 468 5.86 9.54 21.36
CA LEU A 468 4.87 9.83 20.33
C LEU A 468 5.57 10.45 19.11
N ALA A 469 5.30 9.92 17.93
CA ALA A 469 5.88 10.42 16.69
C ALA A 469 4.80 11.03 15.78
N ALA A 470 5.21 11.99 14.94
CA ALA A 470 4.36 12.58 13.91
C ALA A 470 4.46 11.84 12.57
N GLY A 471 3.40 11.91 11.78
CA GLY A 471 3.19 11.11 10.57
C GLY A 471 2.33 9.87 10.84
N PRO A 472 2.11 8.99 9.86
CA PRO A 472 2.61 9.04 8.48
C PRO A 472 2.11 10.23 7.63
N VAL A 473 2.77 10.49 6.51
CA VAL A 473 2.34 11.50 5.51
C VAL A 473 1.13 10.97 4.73
N TRP A 474 0.09 11.79 4.57
CA TRP A 474 -1.16 11.46 3.87
C TRP A 474 -1.91 12.71 3.41
N ASP A 475 -2.60 12.63 2.26
CA ASP A 475 -3.59 13.62 1.81
C ASP A 475 -3.01 15.02 1.55
N TYR A 476 -2.16 15.12 0.52
CA TYR A 476 -1.44 16.35 0.12
C TYR A 476 -1.82 16.82 -1.30
N ASP A 477 -2.89 16.31 -1.90
CA ASP A 477 -3.27 16.66 -3.27
C ASP A 477 -3.76 18.11 -3.44
N LEU A 478 -4.18 18.78 -2.38
CA LEU A 478 -4.55 20.20 -2.42
C LEU A 478 -3.36 21.14 -2.15
N GLY A 479 -2.24 20.57 -1.70
CA GLY A 479 -1.01 21.29 -1.39
C GLY A 479 -0.25 21.72 -2.64
N TYR A 480 0.94 22.29 -2.41
CA TYR A 480 1.88 22.65 -3.47
C TYR A 480 1.25 23.52 -4.56
N ASN A 481 0.47 24.52 -4.14
CA ASN A 481 -0.23 25.44 -5.03
C ASN A 481 -1.21 24.75 -6.00
N CYS A 482 -1.84 23.64 -5.58
CA CYS A 482 -2.95 23.02 -6.32
C CYS A 482 -4.16 23.96 -6.36
N VAL A 483 -4.54 24.43 -5.17
CA VAL A 483 -5.69 25.29 -4.98
C VAL A 483 -5.29 26.77 -4.99
N THR A 484 -6.03 27.57 -5.74
CA THR A 484 -5.89 29.03 -5.80
C THR A 484 -6.70 29.73 -4.71
N GLY A 485 -7.74 29.08 -4.21
CA GLY A 485 -8.52 29.56 -3.09
C GLY A 485 -9.36 28.46 -2.44
N MET A 486 -9.69 28.68 -1.16
CA MET A 486 -10.53 27.82 -0.33
C MET A 486 -11.51 28.69 0.45
N MET A 487 -12.79 28.30 0.50
CA MET A 487 -13.85 29.05 1.18
C MET A 487 -13.95 30.53 0.77
N GLY A 488 -13.68 30.84 -0.50
CA GLY A 488 -13.72 32.20 -1.04
C GLY A 488 -12.48 33.06 -0.75
N MET A 489 -11.45 32.49 -0.10
CA MET A 489 -10.21 33.17 0.25
C MET A 489 -9.06 32.63 -0.60
N GLN A 490 -8.21 33.51 -1.09
CA GLN A 490 -7.03 33.14 -1.88
C GLN A 490 -6.04 32.36 -1.01
N THR A 491 -5.49 31.25 -1.52
CA THR A 491 -4.60 30.33 -0.79
C THR A 491 -3.25 30.10 -1.47
N ASN A 492 -3.03 30.55 -2.71
CA ASN A 492 -1.81 30.28 -3.49
C ASN A 492 -0.58 31.15 -3.17
N TYR A 493 -0.47 31.68 -1.95
CA TYR A 493 0.70 32.50 -1.61
C TYR A 493 1.94 31.64 -1.38
N VAL A 494 3.12 32.22 -1.65
CA VAL A 494 4.42 31.60 -1.34
C VAL A 494 4.79 31.79 0.13
N GLU A 495 4.32 32.87 0.76
CA GLU A 495 4.75 33.30 2.09
C GLU A 495 3.73 32.95 3.20
N GLY A 496 4.20 33.02 4.44
CA GLY A 496 3.39 32.74 5.64
C GLY A 496 3.46 31.30 6.12
N TRP A 497 2.91 31.05 7.30
CA TRP A 497 3.02 29.77 8.02
C TRP A 497 1.65 29.09 8.15
N GLN A 498 1.56 27.79 7.83
CA GLN A 498 0.33 27.01 8.03
C GLN A 498 0.11 26.67 9.50
N PHE A 499 1.17 26.52 10.30
CA PHE A 499 1.02 26.28 11.74
C PHE A 499 0.44 27.50 12.49
N GLN A 500 0.40 28.68 11.88
CA GLN A 500 -0.30 29.83 12.46
C GLN A 500 -1.77 29.80 12.02
N PRO A 501 -2.73 30.16 12.90
CA PRO A 501 -4.16 30.11 12.59
C PRO A 501 -4.48 30.77 11.25
N MET A 502 -5.00 29.98 10.31
CA MET A 502 -5.50 30.47 9.04
C MET A 502 -6.97 30.85 9.19
N PHE A 503 -7.38 31.98 8.60
CA PHE A 503 -8.80 32.38 8.49
C PHE A 503 -9.53 32.61 9.83
N GLY A 504 -8.81 32.81 10.93
CA GLY A 504 -9.41 32.82 12.27
C GLY A 504 -9.98 31.45 12.69
N MET A 505 -9.76 30.41 11.88
CA MET A 505 -10.04 29.02 12.21
C MET A 505 -8.88 28.51 13.07
N SER A 506 -9.22 27.94 14.22
CA SER A 506 -8.22 27.30 15.06
C SER A 506 -7.83 25.95 14.45
N SER A 507 -6.54 25.63 14.46
CA SER A 507 -6.07 24.26 14.22
C SER A 507 -6.78 23.29 15.16
N THR A 508 -7.03 22.06 14.71
CA THR A 508 -7.58 21.00 15.57
C THR A 508 -6.71 20.74 16.80
N CYS A 509 -5.40 20.94 16.64
CA CYS A 509 -4.42 20.89 17.69
C CYS A 509 -3.35 21.97 17.47
N ASP A 510 -3.17 22.87 18.44
CA ASP A 510 -2.21 23.98 18.32
C ASP A 510 -0.78 23.61 18.75
N TRP A 511 -0.48 22.31 18.91
CA TRP A 511 0.85 21.83 19.31
C TRP A 511 1.93 22.35 18.38
N TYR A 512 1.72 22.31 17.06
CA TYR A 512 2.69 22.77 16.07
C TYR A 512 3.00 24.25 16.23
N TYR A 513 1.98 25.09 16.44
CA TYR A 513 2.18 26.50 16.73
C TYR A 513 2.97 26.71 18.02
N LYS A 514 2.60 26.00 19.09
CA LYS A 514 3.25 26.11 20.41
C LYS A 514 4.71 25.66 20.39
N LEU A 515 5.02 24.57 19.71
CA LEU A 515 6.39 24.12 19.47
C LEU A 515 7.19 25.22 18.75
N MET A 516 6.61 25.83 17.71
CA MET A 516 7.26 26.91 16.98
C MET A 516 7.40 28.22 17.78
N GLN A 517 6.81 28.35 18.97
CA GLN A 517 7.06 29.46 19.89
C GLN A 517 8.31 29.24 20.78
N ASP A 518 8.77 28.00 20.93
CA ASP A 518 9.96 27.65 21.71
C ASP A 518 11.25 27.86 20.90
N SER A 519 12.16 28.69 21.42
CA SER A 519 13.41 29.04 20.73
C SER A 519 14.35 27.84 20.50
N ALA A 520 14.31 26.84 21.38
CA ALA A 520 15.10 25.62 21.20
C ALA A 520 14.55 24.77 20.04
N PHE A 521 13.23 24.63 19.93
CA PHE A 521 12.59 23.99 18.79
C PHE A 521 12.89 24.72 17.47
N GLN A 522 12.75 26.05 17.43
CA GLN A 522 13.10 26.89 16.26
C GLN A 522 14.54 26.66 15.80
N SER A 523 15.48 26.53 16.75
CA SER A 523 16.89 26.28 16.45
C SER A 523 17.09 24.91 15.80
N LYS A 524 16.39 23.88 16.30
CA LYS A 524 16.47 22.52 15.74
C LYS A 524 15.87 22.43 14.34
N ILE A 525 14.67 22.98 14.12
CA ILE A 525 14.04 22.97 12.79
C ILE A 525 14.84 23.79 11.78
N SER A 526 15.43 24.92 12.19
CA SER A 526 16.33 25.70 11.33
C SER A 526 17.55 24.89 10.90
N ALA A 527 18.19 24.18 11.83
CA ALA A 527 19.33 23.32 11.53
C ALA A 527 18.94 22.16 10.60
N ARG A 528 17.82 21.49 10.87
CA ARG A 528 17.30 20.41 10.03
C ARG A 528 16.95 20.89 8.63
N TRP A 529 16.31 22.05 8.49
CA TRP A 529 16.03 22.64 7.18
C TRP A 529 17.30 22.95 6.39
N GLN A 530 18.33 23.52 7.04
CA GLN A 530 19.62 23.78 6.39
C GLN A 530 20.30 22.48 5.92
N GLU A 531 20.27 21.42 6.72
CA GLU A 531 20.78 20.09 6.34
C GLU A 531 20.06 19.57 5.09
N LEU A 532 18.73 19.59 5.08
CA LEU A 532 17.91 19.13 3.96
C LEU A 532 18.19 19.96 2.71
N ARG A 533 18.28 21.28 2.82
CA ARG A 533 18.55 22.19 1.71
C ARG A 533 19.95 22.09 1.14
N ASN A 534 20.94 21.73 1.94
CA ASN A 534 22.29 21.42 1.50
C ASN A 534 22.43 20.02 0.87
N GLY A 535 21.39 19.19 0.92
CA GLY A 535 21.42 17.84 0.38
C GLY A 535 20.12 17.49 -0.35
N PRO A 536 19.29 16.61 0.24
CA PRO A 536 18.21 15.93 -0.47
C PRO A 536 17.08 16.86 -0.96
N LEU A 537 16.93 18.05 -0.37
CA LEU A 537 15.92 19.04 -0.74
C LEU A 537 16.57 20.27 -1.40
N SER A 538 17.80 20.18 -1.90
CA SER A 538 18.38 21.26 -2.74
C SER A 538 17.53 21.51 -3.98
N ASP A 539 17.64 22.70 -4.60
CA ASP A 539 16.84 23.05 -5.79
C ASP A 539 17.01 22.04 -6.93
N THR A 540 18.22 21.49 -7.07
CA THR A 540 18.53 20.45 -8.06
C THR A 540 17.79 19.16 -7.76
N GLN A 541 17.76 18.72 -6.50
CA GLN A 541 17.07 17.50 -6.10
C GLN A 541 15.55 17.64 -6.14
N ILE A 542 15.00 18.80 -5.78
CA ILE A 542 13.56 19.10 -5.92
C ILE A 542 13.15 18.99 -7.39
N LYS A 543 13.89 19.62 -8.32
CA LYS A 543 13.61 19.53 -9.77
C LYS A 543 13.74 18.08 -10.27
N ALA A 544 14.78 17.37 -9.83
CA ALA A 544 15.00 15.98 -10.21
C ALA A 544 13.84 15.07 -9.73
N LEU A 545 13.30 15.31 -8.53
CA LEU A 545 12.15 14.58 -8.01
C LEU A 545 10.88 14.85 -8.83
N VAL A 546 10.57 16.12 -9.13
CA VAL A 546 9.43 16.47 -10.00
C VAL A 546 9.57 15.80 -11.36
N GLN A 547 10.77 15.82 -11.95
CA GLN A 547 11.04 15.17 -13.23
C GLN A 547 10.89 13.64 -13.15
N LYS A 548 11.41 13.00 -12.09
CA LYS A 548 11.28 11.56 -11.84
C LYS A 548 9.81 11.13 -11.81
N LEU A 549 8.94 11.92 -11.18
CA LEU A 549 7.52 11.61 -11.05
C LEU A 549 6.72 11.87 -12.32
N THR A 550 7.08 12.90 -13.08
CA THR A 550 6.32 13.32 -14.28
C THR A 550 6.74 12.59 -15.55
N THR A 551 8.01 12.20 -15.69
CA THR A 551 8.51 11.56 -16.93
C THR A 551 7.70 10.32 -17.34
N PRO A 552 7.38 9.37 -16.44
CA PRO A 552 6.59 8.20 -16.80
C PRO A 552 5.12 8.52 -17.15
N LEU A 553 4.63 9.70 -16.78
CA LEU A 553 3.21 10.07 -16.90
C LEU A 553 2.88 10.75 -18.22
N ALA A 554 3.84 11.12 -19.07
CA ALA A 554 3.58 12.00 -20.22
C ALA A 554 2.41 11.55 -21.12
N ASN A 555 2.37 10.28 -21.53
CA ASN A 555 1.27 9.78 -22.37
C ASN A 555 -0.01 9.53 -21.55
N GLY A 556 0.12 9.00 -20.33
CA GLY A 556 -1.01 8.79 -19.41
C GLY A 556 -1.72 10.10 -19.07
N ALA A 557 -0.99 11.20 -18.85
CA ALA A 557 -1.50 12.53 -18.60
C ALA A 557 -2.29 13.06 -19.80
N LYS A 558 -1.75 12.91 -21.02
CA LYS A 558 -2.47 13.25 -22.25
C LYS A 558 -3.81 12.54 -22.33
N ARG A 559 -3.85 11.22 -22.12
CA ARG A 559 -5.11 10.44 -22.10
C ARG A 559 -6.02 10.85 -20.95
N ASN A 560 -5.46 11.10 -19.76
CA ASN A 560 -6.22 11.57 -18.60
C ASN A 560 -6.97 12.88 -18.91
N PHE A 561 -6.33 13.88 -19.51
CA PHE A 561 -6.97 15.15 -19.81
C PHE A 561 -7.81 15.14 -21.09
N GLN A 562 -7.65 14.13 -21.96
CA GLN A 562 -8.65 13.82 -23.00
C GLN A 562 -9.96 13.32 -22.39
N LYS A 563 -9.89 12.48 -21.34
CA LYS A 563 -11.08 12.01 -20.60
C LYS A 563 -11.66 13.11 -19.70
N TRP A 564 -10.81 13.76 -18.92
CA TRP A 564 -11.15 14.80 -17.96
C TRP A 564 -10.63 16.14 -18.47
N ASN A 565 -11.35 16.76 -19.41
CA ASN A 565 -10.94 18.02 -20.02
C ASN A 565 -11.12 19.22 -19.05
N ASN A 566 -10.30 19.26 -18.01
CA ASN A 566 -10.44 20.18 -16.88
C ASN A 566 -9.23 21.09 -16.65
N LEU A 567 -8.19 21.05 -17.50
CA LEU A 567 -6.99 21.90 -17.38
C LEU A 567 -7.35 23.39 -17.32
N GLY A 568 -8.21 23.84 -18.23
CA GLY A 568 -8.70 25.22 -18.30
C GLY A 568 -9.82 25.57 -17.33
N THR A 569 -10.31 24.62 -16.51
CA THR A 569 -11.44 24.83 -15.61
C THR A 569 -11.00 25.43 -14.28
N ALA A 570 -11.55 26.58 -13.90
CA ALA A 570 -11.15 27.27 -12.67
C ALA A 570 -11.58 26.55 -11.38
N THR A 571 -12.65 25.75 -11.43
CA THR A 571 -13.16 25.00 -10.27
C THR A 571 -13.26 23.51 -10.59
N VAL A 572 -12.55 22.67 -9.84
CA VAL A 572 -12.54 21.21 -10.02
C VAL A 572 -12.70 20.54 -8.65
N GLY A 573 -13.63 19.59 -8.54
CA GLY A 573 -13.92 18.91 -7.27
C GLY A 573 -14.45 19.84 -6.17
N GLY A 574 -14.99 21.01 -6.52
CA GLY A 574 -15.42 22.03 -5.56
C GLY A 574 -14.30 22.97 -5.08
N PHE A 575 -13.08 22.83 -5.58
CA PHE A 575 -11.95 23.67 -5.23
C PHE A 575 -11.58 24.63 -6.37
N SER A 576 -11.16 25.85 -6.03
CA SER A 576 -10.57 26.76 -7.02
C SER A 576 -9.15 26.27 -7.33
N THR A 577 -8.84 26.00 -8.59
CA THR A 577 -7.57 25.38 -9.03
C THR A 577 -6.86 26.24 -10.07
N GLN A 578 -5.58 25.95 -10.29
CA GLN A 578 -4.79 26.58 -11.35
C GLN A 578 -5.37 26.25 -12.73
N THR A 579 -5.47 27.25 -13.62
CA THR A 579 -5.90 27.06 -15.02
C THR A 579 -4.71 27.12 -15.96
N THR A 580 -4.63 26.15 -16.86
CA THR A 580 -3.56 26.04 -17.87
C THR A 580 -4.11 25.56 -19.20
N GLN A 581 -3.32 25.67 -20.26
CA GLN A 581 -3.62 25.10 -21.57
C GLN A 581 -3.05 23.68 -21.70
N THR A 582 -1.90 23.44 -21.07
CA THR A 582 -1.20 22.15 -21.13
C THR A 582 -0.99 21.56 -19.74
N TRP A 583 -0.68 20.26 -19.70
CA TRP A 583 -0.31 19.59 -18.45
C TRP A 583 1.09 19.99 -17.99
N GLU A 584 2.01 20.20 -18.92
CA GLU A 584 3.38 20.65 -18.67
C GLU A 584 3.42 22.01 -17.96
N GLU A 585 2.46 22.90 -18.25
CA GLU A 585 2.27 24.15 -17.51
C GLU A 585 1.88 23.91 -16.04
N GLN A 586 1.04 22.90 -15.74
CA GLN A 586 0.70 22.53 -14.35
C GLN A 586 1.92 22.04 -13.59
N VAL A 587 2.74 21.20 -14.23
CA VAL A 587 4.02 20.73 -13.68
C VAL A 587 4.96 21.91 -13.43
N THR A 588 5.02 22.87 -14.36
CA THR A 588 5.84 24.08 -14.21
C THR A 588 5.37 24.94 -13.04
N ILE A 589 4.06 25.12 -12.85
CA ILE A 589 3.50 25.86 -11.70
C ILE A 589 3.88 25.19 -10.38
N LEU A 590 3.73 23.86 -10.29
CA LEU A 590 4.14 23.07 -9.13
C LEU A 590 5.62 23.24 -8.82
N GLN A 591 6.49 23.06 -9.82
CA GLN A 591 7.94 23.17 -9.64
C GLN A 591 8.36 24.59 -9.22
N ASN A 592 7.81 25.61 -9.87
CA ASN A 592 8.12 27.00 -9.54
C ASN A 592 7.67 27.34 -8.11
N PHE A 593 6.49 26.88 -7.70
CA PHE A 593 6.02 27.06 -6.34
C PHE A 593 6.96 26.42 -5.32
N LEU A 594 7.36 25.16 -5.52
CA LEU A 594 8.29 24.47 -4.62
C LEU A 594 9.60 25.23 -4.42
N LEU A 595 10.20 25.72 -5.50
CA LEU A 595 11.46 26.47 -5.45
C LEU A 595 11.30 27.82 -4.77
N GLN A 596 10.23 28.55 -5.09
CA GLN A 596 9.92 29.83 -4.45
C GLN A 596 9.63 29.66 -2.96
N ARG A 597 8.88 28.62 -2.58
CA ARG A 597 8.54 28.29 -1.20
C ARG A 597 9.77 27.88 -0.42
N ALA A 598 10.62 27.01 -0.97
CA ALA A 598 11.89 26.64 -0.35
C ALA A 598 12.79 27.87 -0.14
N ALA A 599 12.92 28.75 -1.15
CA ALA A 599 13.70 29.97 -1.04
C ALA A 599 13.14 30.97 -0.01
N TRP A 600 11.82 30.97 0.22
CA TRP A 600 11.22 31.74 1.32
C TRP A 600 11.53 31.11 2.68
N LEU A 601 11.40 29.79 2.83
CA LEU A 601 11.74 29.07 4.06
C LEU A 601 13.21 29.28 4.45
N ASP A 602 14.12 29.30 3.47
CA ASP A 602 15.55 29.62 3.64
C ASP A 602 15.78 30.97 4.36
N LYS A 603 14.88 31.94 4.16
CA LYS A 603 14.98 33.31 4.72
C LYS A 603 14.03 33.57 5.89
N SER A 604 13.08 32.67 6.14
CA SER A 604 12.00 32.84 7.11
C SER A 604 12.49 32.90 8.57
N GLY A 605 13.65 32.31 8.83
CA GLY A 605 14.19 32.12 10.17
C GLY A 605 13.39 31.15 11.04
N TRP A 606 12.40 30.44 10.48
CA TRP A 606 11.51 29.52 11.22
C TRP A 606 10.87 30.15 12.45
N LYS A 607 10.52 31.44 12.37
CA LYS A 607 9.89 32.19 13.46
C LYS A 607 8.44 32.50 13.12
N PRO A 608 7.48 32.21 14.02
CA PRO A 608 6.13 32.71 13.88
C PRO A 608 6.13 34.24 13.79
N THR A 609 5.22 34.79 13.01
CA THR A 609 5.06 36.25 12.95
C THR A 609 4.40 36.77 14.22
N THR A 610 4.81 37.95 14.67
CA THR A 610 4.15 38.68 15.79
C THR A 610 2.73 39.10 15.43
N ASN A 611 2.44 39.22 14.13
CA ASN A 611 1.10 39.42 13.62
C ASN A 611 0.37 38.08 13.66
N THR A 612 -0.75 37.99 14.38
CA THR A 612 -1.65 36.83 14.36
C THR A 612 -2.36 36.66 13.00
N ASN A 613 -2.07 37.55 12.05
CA ASN A 613 -2.51 37.50 10.67
C ASN A 613 -1.30 37.73 9.73
N PRO A 614 -0.50 36.70 9.41
CA PRO A 614 0.71 36.84 8.61
C PRO A 614 0.33 37.12 7.15
N GLY A 615 0.30 38.40 6.77
CA GLY A 615 0.19 38.82 5.36
C GLY A 615 -1.23 38.85 4.78
N TRP A 616 -2.27 38.84 5.60
CA TRP A 616 -3.66 38.93 5.12
C TRP A 616 -4.22 40.33 5.41
N PRO A 617 -4.72 41.09 4.41
CA PRO A 617 -5.45 42.33 4.68
C PRO A 617 -6.66 41.94 5.54
N GLY A 618 -6.77 42.50 6.74
CA GLY A 618 -7.79 42.11 7.71
C GLY A 618 -9.21 42.12 7.12
N TRP A 619 -10.14 41.43 7.78
CA TRP A 619 -11.57 41.54 7.50
C TRP A 619 -11.99 43.02 7.57
N GLY A 620 -12.06 43.70 6.43
CA GLY A 620 -12.45 45.10 6.35
C GLY A 620 -12.50 45.58 4.91
N GLY A 621 -13.73 45.71 4.40
CA GLY A 621 -14.24 46.75 3.50
C GLY A 621 -13.42 47.12 2.27
#